data_AF-A0A1T4PTJ0-F1
#
_entry.id   AF-A0A1T4PTJ0-F1
#
_cell.length_a   1.000
_cell.length_b   1.000
_cell.length_c   1.000
_cell.angle_alpha   90.00
_cell.angle_beta   90.00
_cell.angle_gamma   90.00
#
_symmetry.space_group_name_H-M   'P 1'
#
loop_
_entity.id
_entity.type
_entity.pdbx_description
1 polymer ?
#
loop_
_entity_poly.entity_id
_entity_poly.type
_entity_poly.pdbx_seq_one_letter_code
_entity_poly.pdbx_strand_id
1 'polypeptide(L)'
;MQKSICARKSYSKNFLGEEFFILLEMEKVEAIIRDCAPALVDNLPVFQELMTFFGKEALIAPDLRDLRDFLESGRRFQVVKISETSLMKCAYALVDNFPECLAARGMLRYYRVPGAMFWQDVEKAENIIANSLTMDVYGWNPDAFTGFEKSGSDKFELTAILSV
;
A
#
# COMPACT_ATOMS: atom_id res chain seq x y z
N MET A 1 -24.28 15.66 -52.20
CA MET A 1 -22.81 15.49 -52.37
C MET A 1 -22.16 16.36 -51.31
N GLN A 2 -21.23 15.98 -50.45
CA GLN A 2 -20.45 14.76 -50.21
C GLN A 2 -20.02 14.89 -48.73
N LYS A 3 -20.37 13.95 -47.85
CA LYS A 3 -19.87 13.96 -46.46
C LYS A 3 -18.46 13.38 -46.47
N SER A 4 -17.47 14.17 -46.06
CA SER A 4 -16.10 13.71 -45.86
C SER A 4 -16.05 12.72 -44.70
N ILE A 5 -15.65 11.49 -44.98
CA ILE A 5 -15.43 10.42 -44.02
C ILE A 5 -14.03 10.60 -43.45
N CYS A 6 -13.93 11.12 -42.23
CA CYS A 6 -12.67 11.11 -41.49
C CYS A 6 -12.51 9.71 -40.86
N ALA A 7 -11.63 8.90 -41.43
CA ALA A 7 -11.27 7.59 -40.95
C ALA A 7 -10.59 7.69 -39.56
N ARG A 8 -11.30 7.31 -38.49
CA ARG A 8 -10.65 6.98 -37.21
C ARG A 8 -9.95 5.64 -37.39
N LYS A 9 -8.62 5.66 -37.45
CA LYS A 9 -7.79 4.47 -37.29
C LYS A 9 -8.15 3.81 -35.95
N SER A 10 -8.79 2.66 -36.04
CA SER A 10 -8.93 1.72 -34.93
C SER A 10 -7.54 1.20 -34.60
N TYR A 11 -6.98 1.61 -33.46
CA TYR A 11 -5.84 0.92 -32.88
C TYR A 11 -6.39 -0.23 -32.04
N SER A 12 -6.19 -1.45 -32.50
CA SER A 12 -6.42 -2.65 -31.71
C SER A 12 -5.53 -2.60 -30.47
N LYS A 13 -6.13 -2.52 -29.28
CA LYS A 13 -5.43 -2.76 -28.01
C LYS A 13 -4.82 -4.15 -28.07
N ASN A 14 -3.51 -4.22 -28.24
CA ASN A 14 -2.74 -5.45 -28.10
C ASN A 14 -2.86 -5.95 -26.66
N PHE A 15 -3.35 -7.18 -26.52
CA PHE A 15 -3.61 -7.91 -25.29
C PHE A 15 -2.33 -8.31 -24.51
N LEU A 16 -1.16 -7.77 -24.89
CA LEU A 16 0.17 -8.10 -24.36
C LEU A 16 0.82 -6.96 -23.56
N GLY A 17 0.21 -5.78 -23.53
CA GLY A 17 0.81 -4.60 -22.89
C GLY A 17 0.76 -4.68 -21.36
N GLU A 18 -0.42 -4.90 -20.81
CA GLU A 18 -0.64 -4.77 -19.36
C GLU A 18 0.17 -5.80 -18.58
N GLU A 19 0.11 -7.09 -18.94
CA GLU A 19 0.84 -8.17 -18.24
C GLU A 19 2.37 -7.97 -18.25
N PHE A 20 2.92 -7.41 -19.34
CA PHE A 20 4.35 -7.17 -19.45
C PHE A 20 4.80 -5.99 -18.58
N PHE A 21 4.03 -4.90 -18.55
CA PHE A 21 4.30 -3.76 -17.67
C PHE A 21 4.24 -4.15 -16.19
N ILE A 22 3.31 -5.04 -15.85
CA ILE A 22 3.12 -5.58 -14.51
C ILE A 22 4.36 -6.36 -14.03
N LEU A 23 4.86 -7.28 -14.87
CA LEU A 23 6.05 -8.06 -14.55
C LEU A 23 7.26 -7.14 -14.32
N LEU A 24 7.42 -6.12 -15.17
CA LEU A 24 8.46 -5.11 -15.05
C LEU A 24 8.39 -4.27 -13.77
N GLU A 25 7.19 -3.97 -13.26
CA GLU A 25 7.04 -3.24 -11.99
C GLU A 25 7.32 -4.13 -10.78
N MET A 26 6.86 -5.38 -10.79
CA MET A 26 7.18 -6.34 -9.73
C MET A 26 8.68 -6.63 -9.67
N GLU A 27 9.33 -6.82 -10.81
CA GLU A 27 10.79 -7.00 -10.89
C GLU A 27 11.56 -5.80 -10.31
N LYS A 28 11.04 -4.58 -10.49
CA LYS A 28 11.64 -3.37 -9.90
C LYS A 28 11.49 -3.32 -8.39
N VAL A 29 10.31 -3.65 -7.85
CA VAL A 29 10.07 -3.67 -6.40
C VAL A 29 10.95 -4.73 -5.74
N GLU A 30 10.99 -5.94 -6.28
CA GLU A 30 11.85 -7.00 -5.76
C GLU A 30 13.32 -6.57 -5.81
N ALA A 31 13.80 -6.02 -6.92
CA ALA A 31 15.18 -5.54 -7.03
C ALA A 31 15.52 -4.50 -5.96
N ILE A 32 14.60 -3.58 -5.64
CA ILE A 32 14.77 -2.60 -4.56
C ILE A 32 14.86 -3.31 -3.20
N ILE A 33 13.97 -4.26 -2.90
CA ILE A 33 13.99 -4.98 -1.63
C ILE A 33 15.31 -5.74 -1.45
N ARG A 34 15.79 -6.42 -2.49
CA ARG A 34 17.06 -7.17 -2.45
C ARG A 34 18.28 -6.27 -2.27
N ASP A 35 18.26 -5.08 -2.86
CA ASP A 35 19.33 -4.08 -2.77
C ASP A 35 19.37 -3.44 -1.37
N CYS A 36 18.22 -2.97 -0.87
CA CYS A 36 18.15 -2.22 0.39
C CYS A 36 18.08 -3.12 1.63
N ALA A 37 17.45 -4.29 1.55
CA ALA A 37 17.20 -5.18 2.68
C ALA A 37 17.42 -6.66 2.29
N PRO A 38 18.65 -7.08 1.97
CA PRO A 38 18.95 -8.44 1.48
C PRO A 38 18.58 -9.57 2.46
N ALA A 39 18.45 -9.26 3.75
CA ALA A 39 18.01 -10.20 4.78
C ALA A 39 16.49 -10.48 4.75
N LEU A 40 15.70 -9.65 4.07
CA LEU A 40 14.27 -9.91 3.82
C LEU A 40 14.14 -10.95 2.71
N VAL A 41 14.14 -12.22 3.11
CA VAL A 41 13.85 -13.34 2.22
C VAL A 41 12.37 -13.38 1.85
N ASP A 42 12.08 -13.94 0.68
CA ASP A 42 10.75 -13.90 0.04
C ASP A 42 9.64 -14.55 0.85
N ASN A 43 9.93 -15.61 1.59
CA ASN A 43 8.94 -16.31 2.42
C ASN A 43 8.53 -15.54 3.69
N LEU A 44 9.12 -14.38 3.98
CA LEU A 44 8.73 -13.57 5.13
C LEU A 44 7.44 -12.79 4.85
N PRO A 45 6.53 -12.67 5.82
CA PRO A 45 5.32 -11.87 5.68
C PRO A 45 5.61 -10.43 5.24
N VAL A 46 6.65 -9.80 5.79
CA VAL A 46 7.06 -8.43 5.42
C VAL A 46 7.36 -8.32 3.92
N PHE A 47 8.08 -9.29 3.34
CA PHE A 47 8.41 -9.26 1.92
C PHE A 47 7.14 -9.36 1.05
N GLN A 48 6.24 -10.29 1.39
CA GLN A 48 5.00 -10.49 0.66
C GLN A 48 4.07 -9.27 0.73
N GLU A 49 3.99 -8.63 1.90
CA GLU A 49 3.20 -7.41 2.04
C GLU A 49 3.86 -6.24 1.31
N LEU A 50 5.18 -6.07 1.33
CA LEU A 50 5.84 -5.04 0.52
C LEU A 50 5.59 -5.23 -0.98
N MET A 51 5.64 -6.47 -1.47
CA MET A 51 5.28 -6.79 -2.86
C MET A 51 3.82 -6.46 -3.16
N THR A 52 2.91 -6.65 -2.19
CA THR A 52 1.49 -6.32 -2.33
C THR A 52 1.27 -4.81 -2.34
N PHE A 53 1.91 -4.07 -1.44
CA PHE A 53 1.76 -2.62 -1.27
C PHE A 53 2.39 -1.82 -2.41
N PHE A 54 3.53 -2.27 -2.94
CA PHE A 54 4.29 -1.55 -3.96
C PHE A 54 4.17 -2.16 -5.35
N GLY A 55 3.54 -3.33 -5.46
CA GLY A 55 3.34 -4.04 -6.72
C GLY A 55 2.02 -3.69 -7.40
N LYS A 56 1.62 -4.59 -8.31
CA LYS A 56 0.47 -4.43 -9.22
C LYS A 56 -0.86 -4.12 -8.52
N GLU A 57 -1.08 -4.69 -7.35
CA GLU A 57 -2.37 -4.60 -6.67
C GLU A 57 -2.57 -3.27 -5.94
N ALA A 58 -1.57 -2.39 -5.99
CA ALA A 58 -1.68 -1.04 -5.49
C ALA A 58 -2.66 -0.21 -6.34
N LEU A 59 -3.65 0.39 -5.68
CA LEU A 59 -4.64 1.27 -6.33
C LEU A 59 -4.19 2.72 -6.43
N ILE A 60 -3.21 3.11 -5.62
CA ILE A 60 -2.46 4.36 -5.78
C ILE A 60 -1.07 3.97 -6.27
N ALA A 61 -0.62 4.60 -7.36
CA ALA A 61 0.70 4.36 -7.91
C ALA A 61 1.76 4.62 -6.82
N PRO A 62 2.53 3.60 -6.43
CA PRO A 62 3.49 3.76 -5.34
C PRO A 62 4.70 4.55 -5.79
N ASP A 63 5.21 5.45 -4.94
CA ASP A 63 6.52 6.05 -5.16
C ASP A 63 7.60 5.10 -4.65
N LEU A 64 8.44 4.61 -5.56
CA LEU A 64 9.52 3.68 -5.22
C LEU A 64 10.60 4.33 -4.34
N ARG A 65 10.63 5.66 -4.21
CA ARG A 65 11.47 6.35 -3.23
C ARG A 65 10.99 6.07 -1.80
N ASP A 66 9.67 6.02 -1.58
CA ASP A 66 9.12 5.70 -0.27
C ASP A 66 9.49 4.28 0.17
N LEU A 67 9.52 3.33 -0.77
CA LEU A 67 10.02 1.99 -0.50
C LEU A 67 11.49 1.99 -0.08
N ARG A 68 12.34 2.75 -0.78
CA ARG A 68 13.77 2.85 -0.46
C ARG A 68 14.01 3.48 0.90
N ASP A 69 13.31 4.57 1.20
CA ASP A 69 13.42 5.29 2.47
C ASP A 69 12.89 4.44 3.63
N PHE A 70 11.83 3.67 3.40
CA PHE A 70 11.31 2.73 4.38
C PHE A 70 12.28 1.57 4.65
N LEU A 71 12.95 1.08 3.62
CA LEU A 71 13.94 0.00 3.69
C LEU A 71 15.34 0.46 4.09
N GLU A 72 15.50 1.71 4.56
CA GLU A 72 16.77 2.23 5.02
C GLU A 72 17.44 1.30 6.04
N SER A 73 18.77 1.17 5.93
CA SER A 73 19.55 0.20 6.67
C SER A 73 19.37 0.28 8.18
N GLY A 74 19.24 -0.87 8.85
CA GLY A 74 19.19 -0.97 10.31
C GLY A 74 17.80 -0.98 10.92
N ARG A 75 16.75 -0.80 10.11
CA ARG A 75 15.35 -0.94 10.55
C ARG A 75 14.97 -2.42 10.67
N ARG A 76 14.12 -2.73 11.66
CA ARG A 76 13.41 -4.01 11.72
C ARG A 76 11.99 -3.79 11.28
N PHE A 77 11.34 -4.84 10.80
CA PHE A 77 10.00 -4.73 10.25
C PHE A 77 9.08 -5.73 10.91
N GLN A 78 7.83 -5.32 11.13
CA GLN A 78 6.75 -6.20 11.54
C GLN A 78 5.51 -5.99 10.69
N VAL A 79 4.77 -7.08 10.45
CA VAL A 79 3.45 -7.03 9.82
C VAL A 79 2.39 -7.25 10.88
N VAL A 80 1.42 -6.36 10.92
CA VAL A 80 0.23 -6.43 11.77
C VAL A 80 -0.98 -6.63 10.87
N LYS A 81 -1.84 -7.60 11.21
CA LYS A 81 -3.12 -7.84 10.53
C LYS A 81 -4.25 -7.84 11.53
N ILE A 82 -5.27 -7.03 11.27
CA ILE A 82 -6.42 -6.83 12.15
C ILE A 82 -7.68 -7.05 11.34
N SER A 83 -8.60 -7.87 11.84
CA SER A 83 -9.89 -8.09 11.17
C SER A 83 -11.05 -7.69 12.05
N GLU A 84 -11.89 -6.79 11.56
CA GLU A 84 -13.02 -6.23 12.29
C GLU A 84 -14.25 -6.02 11.40
N THR A 85 -15.39 -5.71 12.00
CA THR A 85 -16.65 -5.51 11.27
C THR A 85 -16.75 -4.16 10.56
N SER A 86 -15.77 -3.26 10.72
CA SER A 86 -15.69 -1.99 9.98
C SER A 86 -14.25 -1.49 9.89
N LEU A 87 -13.97 -0.61 8.92
CA LEU A 87 -12.65 0.03 8.76
C LEU A 87 -12.25 0.84 9.99
N MET A 88 -13.19 1.58 10.57
CA MET A 88 -12.95 2.37 11.78
C MET A 88 -12.58 1.48 12.97
N LYS A 89 -13.25 0.33 13.13
CA LYS A 89 -12.89 -0.64 14.18
C LYS A 89 -11.51 -1.22 13.96
N CYS A 90 -11.11 -1.50 12.71
CA CYS A 90 -9.74 -1.91 12.42
C CYS A 90 -8.73 -0.83 12.85
N ALA A 91 -9.01 0.44 12.55
CA ALA A 91 -8.16 1.56 12.92
C ALA A 91 -8.05 1.74 14.45
N TYR A 92 -9.17 1.69 15.18
CA TYR A 92 -9.15 1.72 16.64
C TYR A 92 -8.36 0.54 17.22
N ALA A 93 -8.61 -0.67 16.73
CA ALA A 93 -7.88 -1.85 17.18
C ALA A 93 -6.37 -1.77 16.89
N LEU A 94 -5.95 -1.08 15.82
CA LEU A 94 -4.52 -0.82 15.57
C LEU A 94 -3.94 0.08 16.66
N VAL A 95 -4.58 1.23 16.89
CA VAL A 95 -4.16 2.24 17.87
C VAL A 95 -4.13 1.67 19.29
N ASP A 96 -5.16 0.91 19.66
CA ASP A 96 -5.32 0.40 21.02
C ASP A 96 -4.38 -0.76 21.35
N ASN A 97 -4.06 -1.62 20.36
CA ASN A 97 -3.31 -2.86 20.61
C ASN A 97 -1.84 -2.80 20.16
N PHE A 98 -1.46 -1.83 19.33
CA PHE A 98 -0.10 -1.71 18.76
C PHE A 98 0.46 -0.29 18.98
N PRO A 99 0.71 0.13 20.24
CA PRO A 99 1.14 1.49 20.56
C PRO A 99 2.44 1.91 19.87
N GLU A 100 3.27 0.96 19.43
CA GLU A 100 4.44 1.24 18.60
C GLU A 100 4.09 1.91 17.26
N CYS A 101 2.86 1.72 16.75
CA CYS A 101 2.41 2.43 15.56
C CYS A 101 2.29 3.94 15.80
N LEU A 102 2.10 4.38 17.04
CA LEU A 102 1.95 5.81 17.41
C LEU A 102 3.27 6.57 17.36
N ALA A 103 4.38 5.85 17.40
CA ALA A 103 5.73 6.39 17.25
C ALA A 103 6.13 6.57 15.78
N ALA A 104 5.31 6.10 14.83
CA ALA A 104 5.54 6.28 13.41
C ALA A 104 5.51 7.77 13.04
N ARG A 105 6.57 8.23 12.38
CA ARG A 105 6.84 9.63 12.00
C ARG A 105 6.38 9.93 10.58
N GLY A 106 6.39 8.94 9.71
CA GLY A 106 5.93 9.03 8.32
C GLY A 106 5.05 7.83 8.01
N MET A 107 3.78 7.90 8.38
CA MET A 107 2.83 6.89 7.93
C MET A 107 2.28 7.29 6.56
N LEU A 108 2.65 6.55 5.51
CA LEU A 108 2.08 6.72 4.17
C LEU A 108 0.80 5.90 4.03
N ARG A 109 -0.17 6.56 3.39
CA ARG A 109 -1.59 6.23 3.37
C ARG A 109 -1.98 5.60 2.03
N TYR A 110 -2.68 4.46 2.12
CA TYR A 110 -3.49 3.82 1.08
C TYR A 110 -2.82 3.44 -0.23
N TYR A 111 -1.94 2.45 -0.20
CA TYR A 111 -1.61 1.76 -1.44
C TYR A 111 -2.71 0.79 -1.87
N ARG A 112 -3.59 0.34 -0.96
CA ARG A 112 -4.66 -0.62 -1.27
C ARG A 112 -5.97 -0.33 -0.53
N VAL A 113 -7.06 -0.21 -1.30
CA VAL A 113 -8.46 -0.06 -0.85
C VAL A 113 -9.39 -0.77 -1.85
N PRO A 114 -10.00 -1.92 -1.56
CA PRO A 114 -10.79 -2.62 -2.56
C PRO A 114 -11.92 -1.76 -3.11
N GLY A 115 -12.15 -1.83 -4.42
CA GLY A 115 -13.12 -0.98 -5.12
C GLY A 115 -14.58 -1.13 -4.67
N ALA A 116 -14.87 -2.10 -3.79
CA ALA A 116 -16.18 -2.28 -3.15
C ALA A 116 -16.35 -1.49 -1.83
N MET A 117 -15.35 -0.76 -1.36
CA MET A 117 -15.44 0.07 -0.15
C MET A 117 -15.95 1.47 -0.45
N PHE A 118 -16.67 2.05 0.50
CA PHE A 118 -17.02 3.46 0.47
C PHE A 118 -15.81 4.30 0.88
N TRP A 119 -15.32 5.13 -0.04
CA TRP A 119 -14.14 5.99 0.18
C TRP A 119 -14.25 6.85 1.45
N GLN A 120 -15.46 7.33 1.78
CA GLN A 120 -15.70 8.11 3.00
C GLN A 120 -15.40 7.34 4.29
N ASP A 121 -15.60 6.02 4.31
CA ASP A 121 -15.32 5.21 5.50
C ASP A 121 -13.82 4.93 5.63
N VAL A 122 -13.13 4.87 4.49
CA VAL A 122 -11.67 4.79 4.41
C VAL A 122 -11.07 6.07 4.98
N GLU A 123 -11.47 7.24 4.49
CA GLU A 123 -11.02 8.55 5.00
C GLU A 123 -11.27 8.72 6.52
N LYS A 124 -12.40 8.22 7.04
CA LYS A 124 -12.66 8.25 8.49
C LYS A 124 -11.69 7.36 9.27
N ALA A 125 -11.46 6.13 8.80
CA ALA A 125 -10.51 5.22 9.43
C ALA A 125 -9.08 5.80 9.41
N GLU A 126 -8.70 6.46 8.32
CA GLU A 126 -7.44 7.19 8.19
C GLU A 126 -7.27 8.23 9.27
N ASN A 127 -8.29 9.09 9.42
CA ASN A 127 -8.25 10.21 10.35
C ASN A 127 -8.07 9.72 11.80
N ILE A 128 -8.64 8.56 12.14
CA ILE A 128 -8.43 7.93 13.46
C ILE A 128 -6.96 7.59 13.66
N ILE A 129 -6.34 6.89 12.71
CA ILE A 129 -4.93 6.50 12.82
C ILE A 129 -4.07 7.76 12.87
N ALA A 130 -4.26 8.68 11.93
CA ALA A 130 -3.48 9.91 11.79
C ALA A 130 -3.51 10.79 13.04
N ASN A 131 -4.69 11.00 13.64
CA ASN A 131 -4.83 11.79 14.85
C ASN A 131 -4.16 11.16 16.08
N SER A 132 -3.81 9.87 15.99
CA SER A 132 -3.18 9.12 17.06
C SER A 132 -1.64 9.11 16.92
N LEU A 133 -1.09 9.57 15.79
CA LEU A 133 0.36 9.56 15.52
C LEU A 133 1.08 10.79 16.06
N THR A 134 2.33 10.59 16.49
CA THR A 134 3.26 11.68 16.81
C THR A 134 3.88 12.20 15.52
N MET A 135 3.22 13.14 14.84
CA MET A 135 3.74 13.70 13.59
C MET A 135 4.91 14.67 13.85
N ASP A 136 6.10 14.35 13.31
CA ASP A 136 7.12 15.36 13.07
C ASP A 136 6.77 16.05 11.74
N VAL A 137 6.40 17.34 11.80
CA VAL A 137 5.83 18.07 10.65
C VAL A 137 6.91 18.45 9.62
N TYR A 138 8.19 18.15 9.89
CA TYR A 138 9.31 18.54 9.06
C TYR A 138 10.17 17.34 8.62
N GLY A 139 10.06 16.98 7.35
CA GLY A 139 10.86 15.94 6.70
C GLY A 139 10.09 14.64 6.51
N TRP A 140 9.75 14.33 5.25
CA TRP A 140 9.13 13.06 4.89
C TRP A 140 10.09 11.90 5.17
N ASN A 141 9.70 10.94 6.02
CA ASN A 141 10.48 9.73 6.31
C ASN A 141 9.54 8.55 6.62
N PRO A 142 9.17 7.74 5.62
CA PRO A 142 8.20 6.68 5.81
C PRO A 142 8.73 5.61 6.76
N ASP A 143 7.96 5.29 7.79
CA ASP A 143 8.28 4.24 8.77
C ASP A 143 7.07 3.35 9.10
N ALA A 144 5.94 3.59 8.44
CA ALA A 144 4.79 2.69 8.46
C ALA A 144 3.96 2.78 7.17
N PHE A 145 3.39 1.65 6.75
CA PHE A 145 2.41 1.57 5.68
C PHE A 145 1.15 0.86 6.14
N THR A 146 -0.02 1.33 5.72
CA THR A 146 -1.30 0.69 6.02
C THR A 146 -2.16 0.48 4.78
N GLY A 147 -2.89 -0.63 4.77
CA GLY A 147 -3.77 -1.03 3.69
C GLY A 147 -5.04 -1.64 4.27
N PHE A 148 -6.17 -1.43 3.59
CA PHE A 148 -7.44 -2.00 4.01
C PHE A 148 -7.99 -2.91 2.93
N GLU A 149 -8.57 -4.02 3.35
CA GLU A 149 -9.15 -5.03 2.47
C GLU A 149 -10.51 -5.49 3.00
N LYS A 150 -11.36 -5.97 2.10
CA LYS A 150 -12.62 -6.59 2.47
C LYS A 150 -12.35 -8.07 2.61
N SER A 151 -12.55 -8.61 3.81
CA SER A 151 -12.32 -10.01 4.12
C SER A 151 -13.67 -10.69 4.35
N GLY A 152 -14.18 -11.39 3.34
CA GLY A 152 -15.51 -12.02 3.40
C GLY A 152 -16.69 -11.04 3.29
N SER A 153 -17.88 -11.48 3.71
CA SER A 153 -19.13 -10.69 3.57
C SER A 153 -19.17 -9.47 4.50
N ASP A 154 -18.78 -9.68 5.76
CA ASP A 154 -19.07 -8.76 6.88
C ASP A 154 -17.83 -8.36 7.69
N LYS A 155 -16.63 -8.66 7.18
CA LYS A 155 -15.38 -8.24 7.81
C LYS A 155 -14.51 -7.44 6.86
N PHE A 156 -13.70 -6.62 7.49
CA PHE A 156 -12.65 -5.83 6.90
C PHE A 156 -11.34 -6.26 7.54
N GLU A 157 -10.26 -6.13 6.80
CA GLU A 157 -8.91 -6.36 7.27
C GLU A 157 -8.12 -5.06 7.13
N LEU A 158 -7.33 -4.73 8.14
CA LEU A 158 -6.27 -3.74 8.08
C LEU A 158 -4.95 -4.51 8.15
N THR A 159 -4.09 -4.29 7.16
CA THR A 159 -2.70 -4.71 7.19
C THR A 159 -1.83 -3.49 7.41
N ALA A 160 -0.91 -3.57 8.36
CA ALA A 160 0.12 -2.55 8.60
C ALA A 160 1.51 -3.17 8.52
N ILE A 161 2.44 -2.51 7.84
CA ILE A 161 3.87 -2.81 7.89
C ILE A 161 4.52 -1.70 8.68
N LEU A 162 5.13 -2.03 9.82
CA LEU A 162 5.74 -1.08 10.74
C LEU A 162 7.25 -1.28 10.75
N SER A 163 8.00 -0.19 10.68
CA SER A 163 9.41 -0.16 11.04
C SER A 163 9.55 -0.01 12.55
N VAL A 164 10.28 -0.92 13.20
CA VAL A 164 10.49 -1.00 14.66
C VAL A 164 11.96 -0.99 15.02
#